data_AF-A0A952SPH8-F1
#
_entry.id   AF-A0A952SPH8-F1
#
_cell.length_a   1.000
_cell.length_b   1.000
_cell.length_c   1.000
_cell.angle_alpha   90.00
_cell.angle_beta   90.00
_cell.angle_gamma   90.00
#
_symmetry.space_group_name_H-M   'P 1'
#
loop_
_entity.id
_entity.type
_entity.pdbx_description
1 polymer ?
#
loop_
_entity_poly.entity_id
_entity_poly.type
_entity_poly.pdbx_seq_one_letter_code
_entity_poly.pdbx_strand_id
1 'polypeptide(L)'
;MQEEMFVLQLSKSQGEILIRAMELLERGHSSRFEDELWLGFGDEWWGLRERLIRGGYIRNVGGLRDELALTERGHELREQLDSRQRVAG
;
A
#
# COMPACT_ATOMS: atom_id res chain seq x y z
N MET A 1 8.34 -8.81 13.07
CA MET A 1 8.99 -7.57 13.59
C MET A 1 9.73 -6.76 12.51
N GLN A 2 10.24 -7.34 11.41
CA GLN A 2 10.97 -6.55 10.39
C GLN A 2 10.07 -5.76 9.41
N GLU A 3 8.84 -6.21 9.14
CA GLU A 3 7.96 -5.60 8.12
C GLU A 3 7.30 -4.28 8.58
N GLU A 4 7.01 -4.12 9.87
CA GLU A 4 6.46 -2.86 10.41
C GLU A 4 7.46 -1.70 10.32
N MET A 5 8.77 -1.97 10.25
CA MET A 5 9.80 -0.93 10.13
C MET A 5 9.86 -0.30 8.74
N PHE A 6 9.38 -0.98 7.70
CA PHE A 6 9.46 -0.48 6.32
C PHE A 6 8.59 0.77 6.13
N VAL A 7 7.39 0.79 6.72
CA VAL A 7 6.46 1.92 6.63
C VAL A 7 7.00 3.15 7.38
N LEU A 8 7.90 2.95 8.35
CA LEU A 8 8.54 4.04 9.10
C LEU A 8 9.55 4.86 8.28
N GLN A 9 9.98 4.36 7.10
CA GLN A 9 11.04 4.98 6.30
C GLN A 9 10.53 5.68 5.03
N LEU A 10 9.21 5.67 4.78
CA LEU A 10 8.65 6.34 3.61
C LEU A 10 8.80 7.87 3.73
N SER A 11 9.21 8.52 2.64
CA SER A 11 9.13 9.97 2.54
C SER A 11 7.66 10.42 2.58
N LYS A 12 7.42 11.73 2.82
CA LYS A 12 6.05 12.27 2.78
C LYS A 12 5.34 11.97 1.46
N SER A 13 6.00 12.21 0.33
CA SER A 13 5.42 11.96 -1.00
C SER A 13 5.15 10.47 -1.23
N GLN A 14 6.05 9.58 -0.80
CA GLN A 14 5.83 8.14 -0.89
C GLN A 14 4.67 7.67 -0.01
N GLY A 15 4.52 8.27 1.18
CA GLY A 15 3.36 8.04 2.03
C GLY A 15 2.06 8.44 1.34
N GLU A 16 2.00 9.61 0.70
CA GLU A 16 0.81 10.08 -0.03
C GLU A 16 0.44 9.15 -1.19
N ILE A 17 1.44 8.69 -1.95
CA ILE A 17 1.26 7.69 -3.02
C ILE A 17 0.68 6.40 -2.44
N LEU A 18 1.27 5.88 -1.36
CA LEU A 18 0.82 4.61 -0.76
C LEU A 18 -0.62 4.72 -0.22
N ILE A 19 -0.99 5.84 0.40
CA ILE A 19 -2.37 6.09 0.84
C ILE A 19 -3.31 6.03 -0.37
N ARG A 20 -3.02 6.78 -1.46
CA ARG A 20 -3.86 6.78 -2.67
C ARG A 20 -3.99 5.39 -3.29
N ALA A 21 -2.89 4.64 -3.34
CA ALA A 21 -2.89 3.27 -3.84
C ALA A 21 -3.82 2.39 -2.98
N MET A 22 -3.72 2.47 -1.65
CA MET A 22 -4.56 1.69 -0.74
C MET A 22 -6.05 2.05 -0.87
N GLU A 23 -6.39 3.33 -1.06
CA GLU A 23 -7.77 3.76 -1.35
C GLU A 23 -8.33 3.18 -2.66
N LEU A 24 -7.47 2.94 -3.66
CA LEU A 24 -7.88 2.26 -4.90
C LEU A 24 -8.22 0.79 -4.62
N LEU A 25 -7.46 0.11 -3.76
CA LEU A 25 -7.80 -1.25 -3.33
C LEU A 25 -9.09 -1.32 -2.51
N GLU A 26 -9.36 -0.34 -1.64
CA GLU A 26 -10.64 -0.25 -0.91
C GLU A 26 -11.84 -0.19 -1.87
N ARG A 27 -11.65 0.40 -3.06
CA ARG A 27 -12.67 0.52 -4.11
C ARG A 27 -12.68 -0.67 -5.09
N GLY A 28 -11.86 -1.70 -4.85
CA GLY A 28 -11.75 -2.88 -5.73
C GLY A 28 -10.96 -2.65 -7.02
N HIS A 29 -10.16 -1.58 -7.11
CA HIS A 29 -9.41 -1.24 -8.33
C HIS A 29 -7.97 -1.77 -8.28
N SER A 30 -7.81 -3.10 -8.31
CA SER A 30 -6.50 -3.78 -8.22
C SER A 30 -5.46 -3.30 -9.24
N SER A 31 -5.84 -3.16 -10.52
CA SER A 31 -4.90 -2.72 -11.55
C SER A 31 -4.43 -1.28 -11.32
N ARG A 32 -5.33 -0.39 -10.90
CA ARG A 32 -4.99 1.02 -10.63
C ARG A 32 -4.12 1.16 -9.39
N PHE A 33 -4.27 0.26 -8.42
CA PHE A 33 -3.36 0.19 -7.28
C PHE A 33 -1.93 -0.07 -7.74
N GLU A 34 -1.72 -1.06 -8.62
CA GLU A 34 -0.40 -1.38 -9.15
C GLU A 34 0.15 -0.23 -10.01
N ASP A 35 -0.69 0.42 -10.82
CA ASP A 35 -0.30 1.61 -11.59
C ASP A 35 0.19 2.75 -10.69
N GLU A 36 -0.53 3.06 -9.60
CA GLU A 36 -0.15 4.13 -8.65
C GLU A 36 1.17 3.79 -7.94
N LEU A 37 1.38 2.51 -7.57
CA LEU A 37 2.65 2.08 -7.00
C LEU A 37 3.80 2.22 -8.01
N TRP A 38 3.59 1.81 -9.25
CA TRP A 38 4.62 1.92 -10.29
C TRP A 38 4.99 3.38 -10.56
N LEU A 39 4.00 4.27 -10.69
CA LEU A 39 4.23 5.70 -10.91
C LEU A 39 4.98 6.36 -9.76
N GLY A 40 4.71 5.94 -8.52
CA GLY A 40 5.26 6.59 -7.34
C GLY A 40 6.56 5.99 -6.78
N PHE A 41 6.78 4.69 -6.98
CA PHE A 41 7.95 3.97 -6.46
C PHE A 41 8.93 3.50 -7.55
N GLY A 42 8.57 3.65 -8.83
CA GLY A 42 9.41 3.18 -9.93
C GLY A 42 9.72 1.70 -9.77
N ASP A 43 10.97 1.29 -10.03
CA ASP A 43 11.39 -0.12 -10.02
C ASP A 43 11.18 -0.84 -8.67
N GLU A 44 11.11 -0.10 -7.56
CA GLU A 44 10.91 -0.67 -6.21
C GLU A 44 9.45 -1.09 -5.95
N TRP A 45 8.52 -0.75 -6.85
CA TRP A 45 7.08 -0.98 -6.65
C TRP A 45 6.74 -2.46 -6.43
N TRP A 46 7.43 -3.36 -7.15
CA TRP A 46 7.20 -4.80 -7.04
C TRP A 46 7.59 -5.32 -5.66
N GLY A 47 8.76 -4.91 -5.17
CA GLY A 47 9.23 -5.29 -3.83
C GLY A 47 8.34 -4.73 -2.73
N LEU A 48 7.82 -3.51 -2.89
CA LEU A 48 6.82 -2.92 -1.99
C LEU A 48 5.54 -3.76 -1.98
N ARG A 49 4.98 -4.11 -3.15
CA ARG A 49 3.80 -4.97 -3.27
C ARG A 49 3.99 -6.31 -2.56
N GLU A 50 5.12 -6.98 -2.78
CA GLU A 50 5.42 -8.25 -2.10
C GLU A 50 5.51 -8.09 -0.58
N ARG A 51 6.09 -7.00 -0.07
CA ARG A 51 6.13 -6.70 1.37
C ARG A 51 4.73 -6.44 1.93
N LEU A 52 3.87 -5.74 1.19
CA LEU A 52 2.49 -5.52 1.61
C LEU A 52 1.70 -6.84 1.69
N ILE A 53 1.92 -7.76 0.74
CA ILE A 53 1.32 -9.10 0.75
C ILE A 53 1.85 -9.91 1.94
N ARG A 54 3.17 -9.99 2.11
CA ARG A 54 3.81 -10.77 3.18
C ARG A 54 3.46 -10.24 4.58
N GLY A 55 3.40 -8.92 4.74
CA GLY A 55 2.97 -8.25 5.96
C GLY A 55 1.46 -8.33 6.23
N GLY A 56 0.69 -8.96 5.34
CA GLY A 56 -0.75 -9.18 5.49
C GLY A 56 -1.59 -7.90 5.35
N TYR A 57 -1.05 -6.84 4.75
CA TYR A 57 -1.75 -5.57 4.52
C TYR A 57 -2.66 -5.64 3.29
N ILE A 58 -2.25 -6.43 2.29
CA ILE A 58 -3.08 -6.76 1.12
C ILE A 58 -3.05 -8.28 0.92
N ARG A 59 -4.07 -8.81 0.24
CA ARG A 59 -4.15 -10.25 -0.05
C ARG A 59 -4.58 -10.49 -1.49
N ASN A 60 -4.13 -11.61 -2.05
CA ASN A 60 -4.69 -12.13 -3.29
C ASN A 60 -6.11 -12.67 -3.01
N VAL A 61 -7.09 -12.25 -3.82
CA VAL A 61 -8.47 -12.73 -3.73
C VAL A 61 -8.76 -13.93 -4.65
N GLY A 62 -7.86 -14.22 -5.61
CA GLY A 62 -7.95 -15.36 -6.51
C GLY A 62 -8.95 -15.13 -7.65
N GLY A 63 -8.46 -15.17 -8.90
CA GLY A 63 -9.22 -14.88 -10.12
C GLY A 63 -8.34 -14.94 -11.37
N LEU A 64 -8.85 -14.51 -12.52
CA LEU A 64 -8.14 -14.56 -13.82
C LEU A 64 -6.95 -13.57 -13.93
N ARG A 65 -6.78 -12.64 -12.98
CA ARG A 65 -5.72 -11.63 -13.00
C ARG A 65 -5.43 -11.11 -11.59
N ASP A 66 -4.46 -11.69 -10.88
CA ASP A 66 -3.77 -11.10 -9.71
C ASP A 66 -4.60 -10.10 -8.87
N GLU A 67 -5.85 -10.44 -8.56
CA GLU A 67 -6.75 -9.48 -7.93
C GLU A 67 -6.33 -9.34 -6.48
N LEU A 68 -6.17 -8.10 -6.05
CA LEU A 68 -5.73 -7.72 -4.72
C LEU A 68 -6.89 -7.09 -3.96
N ALA A 69 -6.96 -7.41 -2.67
CA ALA A 69 -7.87 -6.76 -1.75
C ALA A 69 -7.09 -6.22 -0.56
N LEU A 70 -7.54 -5.07 -0.05
CA LEU A 70 -7.07 -4.56 1.23
C LEU A 70 -7.58 -5.47 2.36
N THR A 71 -6.75 -5.71 3.36
CA THR A 71 -7.15 -6.42 4.59
C THR A 71 -7.51 -5.42 5.67
N GLU A 72 -8.10 -5.88 6.78
CA GLU A 72 -8.31 -5.05 7.99
C GLU A 72 -7.00 -4.39 8.46
N ARG A 73 -5.91 -5.16 8.51
CA ARG A 73 -4.57 -4.64 8.84
C ARG A 73 -4.08 -3.61 7.81
N GLY A 74 -4.45 -3.77 6.54
CA GLY A 74 -4.23 -2.77 5.50
C GLY A 74 -4.98 -1.47 5.76
N HIS A 75 -6.24 -1.54 6.16
CA HIS A 75 -7.01 -0.35 6.54
C HIS A 75 -6.34 0.40 7.71
N GLU A 76 -5.95 -0.33 8.77
CA GLU A 76 -5.24 0.25 9.91
C GLU A 76 -3.93 0.95 9.48
N LEU A 77 -3.17 0.32 8.58
CA LEU A 77 -1.95 0.90 8.05
C LEU A 77 -2.23 2.22 7.29
N ARG A 78 -3.27 2.26 6.46
CA ARG A 78 -3.66 3.47 5.73
C ARG A 78 -4.00 4.61 6.68
N GLU A 79 -4.79 4.34 7.72
CA GLU A 79 -5.17 5.33 8.74
C GLU A 79 -3.96 5.85 9.53
N GLN A 80 -3.00 4.99 9.84
CA GLN A 80 -1.74 5.39 10.49
C GLN A 80 -0.90 6.30 9.59
N LEU A 81 -0.80 5.98 8.29
CA LEU A 81 -0.10 6.81 7.31
C LEU A 81 -0.74 8.19 7.17
N ASP A 82 -2.06 8.24 7.07
CA ASP A 82 -2.84 9.48 6.95
C ASP A 82 -2.70 10.36 8.21
N SER A 83 -2.81 9.76 9.39
CA SER A 83 -2.62 10.46 10.67
C SER A 83 -1.23 11.07 10.80
N ARG A 84 -0.19 10.35 10.36
CA ARG A 84 1.19 10.84 10.39
C ARG A 84 1.43 12.05 9.50
N GLN A 85 0.83 12.06 8.32
CA GLN A 85 1.00 13.17 7.39
C GLN A 85 0.33 14.45 7.87
N ARG A 86 -0.78 14.34 8.62
CA ARG A 86 -1.43 15.49 9.27
C ARG A 86 -0.59 16.10 10.38
N VAL A 87 0.19 15.29 11.11
CA VAL A 87 1.06 15.76 12.20
C VAL A 87 2.39 16.33 11.67
N ALA A 88 2.84 15.89 10.49
CA ALA A 88 4.07 16.33 9.86
C ALA A 88 3.90 17.52 8.89
N GLY A 89 2.67 18.05 8.74
CA GLY A 89 2.35 19.24 7.95
C GLY A 89 2.14 20.45 8.84
#